data_AF-B0C8B4-F1
#
_entry.id   AF-B0C8B4-F1
#
_cell.length_a   1.000
_cell.length_b   1.000
_cell.length_c   1.000
_cell.angle_alpha   90.00
_cell.angle_beta   90.00
_cell.angle_gamma   90.00
#
_symmetry.space_group_name_H-M   'P 1'
#
loop_
_entity.id
_entity.type
_entity.pdbx_description
1 polymer ?
#
loop_
_entity_poly.entity_id
_entity_poly.type
_entity_poly.pdbx_seq_one_letter_code
_entity_poly.pdbx_strand_id
1 'polypeptide(L)' 'MSSDFCIEAAPDQSGFFMTSCKAGVRRGDVIHISEAGQRSEYRIDEIDYYSDPSDMWIAKLRTVS' A
#
# COMPACT_ATOMS: atom_id res chain seq x y z
N MET A 1 13.33 13.88 3.08
CA MET A 1 12.59 13.41 1.89
C MET A 1 11.35 12.73 2.43
N SER A 2 10.18 13.33 2.20
CA SER A 2 8.92 12.71 2.61
C SER A 2 8.71 11.51 1.70
N SER A 3 8.75 10.29 2.22
CA SER A 3 8.37 9.13 1.42
C SER A 3 6.87 9.23 1.13
N ASP A 4 6.47 9.14 -0.14
CA ASP A 4 5.06 9.24 -0.56
C ASP A 4 4.19 8.08 -0.01
N PHE A 5 4.83 7.09 0.61
CA PHE A 5 4.21 5.96 1.26
C PHE A 5 5.10 5.39 2.38
N CYS A 6 4.48 4.64 3.28
CA CYS A 6 5.13 3.71 4.22
C CYS A 6 4.57 2.31 3.98
N ILE A 7 5.42 1.28 4.00
CA ILE A 7 5.01 -0.12 3.92
C ILE A 7 5.69 -0.94 5.02
N GLU A 8 4.92 -1.74 5.74
CA GLU A 8 5.38 -2.53 6.87
C GLU A 8 4.77 -3.94 6.83
N ALA A 9 5.51 -4.94 7.31
CA ALA A 9 4.98 -6.30 7.41
C ALA A 9 3.87 -6.36 8.47
N ALA A 10 2.78 -7.06 8.16
CA ALA A 10 1.70 -7.25 9.13
C ALA A 10 2.19 -8.11 10.31
N PRO A 11 1.83 -7.78 11.57
CA PRO A 11 2.30 -8.53 12.76
C PRO A 11 1.90 -10.01 12.76
N ASP A 12 0.79 -10.34 12.09
CA ASP A 12 0.25 -11.69 11.94
C ASP A 12 0.82 -12.44 10.72
N GLN A 13 1.81 -11.86 10.03
CA GLN A 13 2.42 -12.38 8.81
C GLN A 13 1.42 -12.61 7.66
N SER A 14 0.24 -12.01 7.72
CA SER A 14 -0.80 -12.17 6.69
C SER A 14 -0.56 -11.33 5.43
N GLY A 15 0.50 -10.52 5.41
CA GLY A 15 0.84 -9.62 4.31
C GLY A 15 1.56 -8.37 4.79
N PHE A 16 1.19 -7.23 4.22
CA PHE A 16 1.77 -5.92 4.51
C PHE A 16 0.68 -4.89 4.75
N PHE A 17 0.99 -3.86 5.54
CA PHE A 17 0.21 -2.64 5.60
C PHE A 17 0.94 -1.55 4.84
N MET A 18 0.19 -0.74 4.09
CA MET A 18 0.72 0.42 3.41
C MET A 18 -0.13 1.63 3.70
N THR A 19 0.52 2.73 4.08
CA THR A 19 -0.10 4.05 4.18
C THR A 19 0.47 4.93 3.09
N SER A 20 -0.38 5.62 2.34
CA SER A 20 0.08 6.53 1.28
C SER A 20 -0.92 7.64 1.05
N CYS A 21 -0.43 8.74 0.47
CA CYS A 21 -1.23 9.86 0.03
C CYS A 21 -1.30 9.84 -1.50
N LYS A 22 -2.29 9.12 -2.03
CA LYS A 22 -2.51 8.99 -3.47
C LYS A 22 -3.97 8.74 -3.79
N ALA A 23 -4.61 9.71 -4.42
CA ALA A 23 -6.01 9.61 -4.82
C ALA A 23 -6.26 8.48 -5.84
N GLY A 24 -7.46 7.91 -5.78
CA GLY A 24 -7.98 6.99 -6.80
C GLY A 24 -7.56 5.53 -6.65
N VAL A 25 -6.75 5.20 -5.64
CA VAL A 25 -6.37 3.82 -5.30
C VAL A 25 -7.56 3.08 -4.69
N ARG A 26 -7.80 1.83 -5.10
CA ARG A 26 -8.97 1.03 -4.70
C ARG A 26 -8.61 -0.42 -4.40
N ARG A 27 -9.51 -1.10 -3.68
CA ARG A 27 -9.43 -2.55 -3.46
C ARG A 27 -9.30 -3.29 -4.78
N GLY A 28 -8.35 -4.22 -4.84
CA GLY A 28 -8.06 -5.04 -6.02
C GLY A 28 -7.02 -4.45 -6.97
N ASP A 29 -6.63 -3.19 -6.79
CA ASP A 29 -5.51 -2.59 -7.55
C ASP A 29 -4.19 -3.31 -7.23
N VAL A 30 -3.24 -3.19 -8.15
CA VAL A 30 -1.88 -3.70 -7.99
C VAL A 30 -0.90 -2.53 -7.87
N ILE A 31 -0.16 -2.51 -6.77
CA ILE A 31 0.88 -1.55 -6.47
C ILE A 31 2.23 -2.14 -6.89
N HIS A 32 2.96 -1.38 -7.69
CA HIS A 32 4.33 -1.69 -8.09
C HIS A 32 5.28 -0.79 -7.30
N ILE A 33 6.14 -1.39 -6.48
CA ILE A 33 7.19 -0.69 -5.75
C ILE A 33 8.52 -1.08 -6.37
N SER A 34 9.26 -0.08 -6.84
CA SER A 34 10.59 -0.25 -7.41
C SER A 34 11.61 0.40 -6.47
N GLU A 35 12.41 -0.42 -5.78
CA GLU A 35 13.44 0.03 -4.84
C GLU A 35 14.78 -0.64 -5.16
N ALA A 36 15.84 0.15 -5.29
CA ALA A 36 17.21 -0.34 -5.52
C ALA A 36 17.37 -1.39 -6.66
N GLY A 37 16.54 -1.31 -7.70
CA GLY A 37 16.55 -2.24 -8.84
C GLY A 37 15.74 -3.52 -8.62
N GLN A 38 15.09 -3.68 -7.46
CA GLN A 38 14.10 -4.71 -7.22
C GLN A 38 12.70 -4.16 -7.46
N ARG A 39 11.85 -4.98 -8.09
CA ARG A 39 10.44 -4.68 -8.32
C ARG A 39 9.61 -5.67 -7.52
N SER A 40 8.78 -5.14 -6.63
CA SER A 40 7.81 -5.90 -5.87
C SER A 40 6.40 -5.51 -6.28
N GLU A 41 5.53 -6.51 -6.37
CA GLU A 41 4.14 -6.32 -6.76
C GLU A 41 3.21 -6.75 -5.63
N TYR A 42 2.27 -5.88 -5.30
CA TYR A 42 1.34 -6.09 -4.21
C TYR A 42 -0.10 -5.84 -4.66
N ARG A 43 -1.02 -6.75 -4.32
CA ARG A 43 -2.46 -6.54 -4.53
C ARG A 43 -3.09 -5.98 -3.27
N ILE A 44 -3.97 -5.00 -3.44
CA ILE A 44 -4.78 -4.43 -2.36
C ILE A 44 -5.93 -5.37 -2.03
N ASP A 45 -5.91 -5.97 -0.85
CA ASP A 45 -6.99 -6.84 -0.36
C ASP A 45 -8.06 -6.03 0.39
N GLU A 46 -7.64 -5.05 1.19
CA GLU A 46 -8.49 -4.15 1.97
C GLU A 46 -7.91 -2.73 1.93
N ILE A 47 -8.77 -1.71 1.96
CA ILE A 47 -8.36 -0.30 1.97
C ILE A 47 -9.38 0.55 2.73
N ASP A 48 -8.87 1.40 3.61
CA ASP A 48 -9.61 2.40 4.35
C ASP A 48 -9.05 3.79 4.03
N TYR A 49 -9.94 4.77 3.88
CA TYR A 49 -9.59 6.15 3.55
C TYR A 49 -9.70 7.03 4.79
N TYR A 50 -8.74 7.92 4.98
CA TYR A 50 -8.84 8.97 5.98
C TYR A 50 -9.83 10.04 5.53
N SER A 51 -10.52 10.68 6.47
CA SER A 51 -11.49 11.73 6.15
C SER A 51 -10.82 13.04 5.71
N ASP A 52 -9.60 13.31 6.20
CA ASP A 52 -8.79 14.47 5.83
C ASP A 52 -7.29 14.12 6.01
N PRO A 53 -6.47 14.19 4.95
CA PRO A 53 -6.83 14.53 3.58
C PRO A 53 -7.47 13.33 2.84
N SER A 54 -8.40 13.60 1.93
CA SER A 54 -9.24 12.58 1.26
C SER A 54 -8.47 11.65 0.31
N ASP A 55 -7.21 11.97 0.01
CA ASP A 55 -6.29 11.20 -0.80
C ASP A 55 -5.37 10.30 0.02
N MET A 56 -5.44 10.37 1.36
CA MET A 56 -4.71 9.49 2.25
C MET A 56 -5.51 8.24 2.58
N TRP A 57 -4.81 7.11 2.59
CA TRP A 57 -5.41 5.80 2.87
C TRP A 57 -4.41 4.87 3.56
N ILE A 58 -4.95 3.86 4.22
CA ILE A 58 -4.23 2.69 4.70
C ILE A 58 -4.81 1.45 4.03
N ALA A 59 -3.95 0.54 3.58
CA ALA A 59 -4.35 -0.66 2.88
C ALA A 59 -3.63 -1.90 3.42
N LYS A 60 -4.35 -3.03 3.41
CA LYS A 60 -3.77 -4.35 3.57
C LYS A 60 -3.41 -4.90 2.20
N LEU A 61 -2.16 -5.34 2.07
CA LEU A 61 -1.56 -5.80 0.85
C LEU A 61 -1.11 -7.25 0.99
N ARG A 62 -1.10 -7.98 -0.13
CA ARG A 62 -0.40 -9.25 -0.28
C ARG A 62 0.49 -9.24 -1.51
N THR A 63 1.59 -9.96 -1.46
CA THR A 63 2.47 -10.13 -2.62
C THR A 63 1.72 -10.82 -3.76
N VAL A 64 1.92 -10.35 -4.98
CA VAL A 64 1.48 -11.06 -6.18
C VAL A 64 2.58 -12.08 -6.53
N SER A 65 2.24 -13.36 -6.50
CA SER A 65 3.11 -14.49 -6.88
C SER A 65 3.24 -14.62 -8.39
#